data_AF-A0A519QZ77-F1
#
_entry.id   AF-A0A519QZ77-F1
#
_cell.length_a   1.000
_cell.length_b   1.000
_cell.length_c   1.000
_cell.angle_alpha   90.00
_cell.angle_beta   90.00
_cell.angle_gamma   90.00
#
_symmetry.space_group_name_H-M   'P 1'
#
loop_
_entity.id
_entity.type
_entity.pdbx_description
1 polymer ?
#
loop_
_entity_poly.entity_id
_entity_poly.type
_entity_poly.pdbx_seq_one_letter_code
_entity_poly.pdbx_strand_id
1 'polypeptide(L)'
;MTAKIALINAIKAPEILPSFNTEKMLIFTTDALVSHEDDEKLLNNWSFDAVNVLDHIEKGRLVWAMLQDYGLIKEFQIDLNILCEFINRIRTKYCTYNNAFHNYDHGITGKNSIFFLSY
;
A
#
# COMPACT_ATOMS: atom_id res chain seq x y z
N MET A 1 -52.89 4.10 8.04
CA MET A 1 -52.23 4.61 9.25
C MET A 1 -51.18 3.58 9.68
N THR A 2 -50.13 3.39 8.86
CA THR A 2 -48.76 3.93 9.02
C THR A 2 -47.88 3.01 9.89
N ALA A 3 -47.29 1.99 9.27
CA ALA A 3 -46.10 1.33 9.79
C ALA A 3 -44.88 2.22 9.49
N LYS A 4 -44.61 3.19 10.38
CA LYS A 4 -43.31 3.85 10.50
C LYS A 4 -42.67 3.36 11.80
N ILE A 5 -41.34 3.26 11.76
CA ILE A 5 -40.39 2.88 12.82
C ILE A 5 -39.92 1.42 12.71
N ALA A 6 -39.16 1.16 11.66
CA ALA A 6 -38.10 0.15 11.65
C ALA A 6 -36.77 0.89 11.38
N LEU A 7 -36.28 1.60 12.38
CA LEU A 7 -34.91 2.09 12.45
C LEU A 7 -34.59 2.24 13.93
N ILE A 8 -33.38 1.86 14.32
CA ILE A 8 -32.87 1.75 15.71
C ILE A 8 -33.10 0.35 16.31
N ASN A 9 -32.25 -0.60 15.90
CA ASN A 9 -31.68 -1.65 16.78
C ASN A 9 -30.49 -2.33 16.10
N ALA A 10 -29.60 -1.54 15.49
CA ALA A 10 -28.33 -2.00 14.93
C ALA A 10 -27.16 -1.40 15.70
N ILE A 11 -27.05 -1.76 16.98
CA ILE A 11 -25.79 -1.67 17.72
C ILE A 11 -25.59 -3.05 18.36
N LYS A 12 -25.14 -4.02 17.56
CA LYS A 12 -24.50 -5.21 18.12
C LYS A 12 -23.13 -4.78 18.65
N ALA A 13 -22.83 -5.20 19.87
CA ALA A 13 -21.54 -5.03 20.53
C ALA A 13 -20.38 -5.45 19.61
N PRO A 14 -19.18 -4.86 19.76
CA PRO A 14 -18.04 -5.22 18.93
C PRO A 14 -17.67 -6.68 19.20
N GLU A 15 -17.85 -7.54 18.20
CA GLU A 15 -17.21 -8.84 18.17
C GLU A 15 -15.70 -8.62 18.24
N ILE A 16 -15.07 -9.21 19.25
CA ILE A 16 -13.62 -9.24 19.39
C ILE A 16 -13.11 -10.03 18.19
N LEU A 17 -12.60 -9.31 17.18
CA LEU A 17 -11.90 -9.92 16.05
C LEU A 17 -10.75 -10.78 16.58
N PRO A 18 -10.55 -12.00 16.05
CA PRO A 18 -9.52 -12.90 16.53
C PRO A 18 -8.16 -12.21 16.51
N SER A 19 -7.43 -12.33 17.62
CA SER A 19 -6.08 -11.80 17.80
C SER A 19 -5.21 -12.23 16.61
N PHE A 20 -4.79 -11.25 15.81
CA PHE A 20 -3.92 -11.48 14.67
C PHE A 20 -2.65 -12.18 15.11
N ASN A 21 -2.36 -13.31 14.46
CA ASN A 21 -1.10 -14.03 14.60
C ASN A 21 0.03 -13.10 14.16
N THR A 22 0.88 -12.69 15.10
CA THR A 22 2.08 -11.88 14.90
C THR A 22 3.17 -12.70 14.24
N GLU A 23 2.92 -13.22 13.04
CA GLU A 23 4.05 -13.47 12.15
C GLU A 23 4.80 -12.14 12.02
N LYS A 24 6.11 -12.16 12.29
CA LYS A 24 6.99 -10.98 12.20
C LYS A 24 6.81 -10.38 10.81
N MET A 25 5.90 -9.43 10.70
CA MET A 25 5.63 -8.71 9.49
C MET A 25 6.89 -7.89 9.22
N LEU A 26 7.72 -8.35 8.28
CA LEU A 26 8.96 -7.70 7.89
C LEU A 26 8.67 -6.20 7.68
N ILE A 27 9.36 -5.38 8.46
CA ILE A 27 9.17 -3.93 8.49
C ILE A 27 10.05 -3.35 7.39
N PHE A 28 9.45 -2.57 6.49
CA PHE A 28 10.20 -1.82 5.49
C PHE A 28 10.95 -0.67 6.17
N THR A 29 12.27 -0.62 5.99
CA THR A 29 13.16 0.40 6.57
C THR A 29 13.99 1.09 5.50
N THR A 30 14.72 2.12 5.89
CA THR A 30 15.58 2.90 5.00
C THR A 30 16.72 2.07 4.38
N ASP A 31 17.13 0.96 5.02
CA ASP A 31 18.15 0.05 4.50
C ASP A 31 17.72 -0.64 3.19
N ALA A 32 16.42 -0.74 2.94
CA ALA A 32 15.87 -1.32 1.73
C ALA A 32 15.80 -0.32 0.56
N LEU A 33 16.13 0.96 0.77
CA LEU A 33 16.06 2.02 -0.24
C LEU A 33 17.26 1.99 -1.17
N VAL A 34 17.30 0.96 -2.01
CA VAL A 34 18.35 0.75 -2.99
C VAL A 34 17.74 0.85 -4.39
N SER A 35 18.35 1.65 -5.26
CA SER A 35 17.97 1.70 -6.67
C SER A 35 18.44 0.45 -7.38
N HIS A 36 17.60 -0.13 -8.23
CA HIS A 36 17.97 -1.23 -9.12
C HIS A 36 18.08 -0.73 -10.56
N GLU A 37 19.02 -1.28 -11.33
CA GLU A 37 19.25 -0.87 -12.72
C GLU A 37 18.00 -1.04 -13.60
N ASP A 38 17.15 -2.01 -13.28
CA ASP A 38 15.93 -2.31 -14.03
C ASP A 38 14.69 -1.52 -13.57
N ASP A 39 14.80 -0.64 -12.57
CA ASP A 39 13.65 0.09 -12.01
C ASP A 39 12.94 0.94 -13.06
N GLU A 40 13.68 1.70 -13.86
CA GLU A 40 13.13 2.55 -14.92
C GLU A 40 12.32 1.71 -15.92
N LYS A 41 12.89 0.60 -16.37
CA LYS A 41 12.26 -0.32 -17.32
C LYS A 41 11.01 -0.97 -16.72
N LEU A 42 11.06 -1.35 -15.45
CA LEU A 42 9.95 -1.98 -14.75
C LEU A 42 8.80 -0.99 -14.52
N LEU A 43 9.11 0.22 -14.07
CA LEU A 43 8.13 1.25 -13.74
C LEU A 43 7.49 1.88 -14.98
N ASN A 44 8.23 1.97 -16.10
CA ASN A 44 7.73 2.42 -17.40
C ASN A 44 7.08 1.29 -18.23
N ASN A 45 6.76 0.15 -17.62
CA ASN A 45 6.07 -0.94 -18.31
C ASN A 45 4.58 -0.95 -17.96
N TRP A 46 3.72 -0.68 -18.96
CA TRP A 46 2.26 -0.78 -18.82
C TRP A 46 1.78 -2.15 -18.31
N SER A 47 2.56 -3.21 -18.57
CA SER A 47 2.27 -4.57 -18.14
C SER A 47 2.85 -4.91 -16.76
N PHE A 48 3.23 -3.91 -15.96
CA PHE A 48 3.69 -4.12 -14.60
C PHE A 48 2.61 -4.83 -13.76
N ASP A 49 3.01 -5.94 -13.12
CA ASP A 49 2.12 -6.76 -12.30
C ASP A 49 2.63 -6.82 -10.85
N ALA A 50 2.00 -6.03 -9.99
CA ALA A 50 2.31 -5.97 -8.56
C ALA A 50 2.06 -7.31 -7.84
N VAL A 51 1.20 -8.20 -8.37
CA VAL A 51 0.92 -9.50 -7.76
C VAL A 51 2.15 -10.40 -7.80
N ASN A 52 2.94 -10.31 -8.88
CA ASN A 52 4.16 -11.11 -9.05
C ASN A 52 5.36 -10.59 -8.24
N VAL A 53 5.23 -9.43 -7.60
CA VAL A 53 6.24 -8.94 -6.64
C VAL A 53 5.97 -9.59 -5.28
N LEU A 54 6.59 -10.75 -5.05
CA LEU A 54 6.26 -11.59 -3.88
C LEU A 54 6.70 -10.97 -2.54
N ASP A 55 7.74 -10.16 -2.55
CA ASP A 55 8.29 -9.55 -1.35
C ASP A 55 7.64 -8.20 -1.03
N HIS A 56 7.16 -8.04 0.21
CA HIS A 56 6.57 -6.81 0.69
C HIS A 56 7.60 -5.68 0.85
N ILE A 57 8.86 -6.02 1.13
CA ILE A 57 9.96 -5.05 1.20
C ILE A 57 10.22 -4.50 -0.20
N GLU A 58 10.31 -5.37 -1.20
CA GLU A 58 10.44 -4.96 -2.60
C GLU A 58 9.25 -4.10 -3.07
N LYS A 59 8.02 -4.46 -2.71
CA LYS A 59 6.83 -3.61 -2.97
C LYS A 59 6.96 -2.21 -2.38
N GLY A 60 7.45 -2.11 -1.14
CA GLY A 60 7.73 -0.82 -0.48
C GLY A 60 8.82 -0.04 -1.20
N ARG A 61 9.89 -0.73 -1.60
CA ARG A 61 11.02 -0.16 -2.36
C ARG A 61 10.56 0.40 -3.70
N LEU A 62 9.72 -0.32 -4.45
CA LEU A 62 9.17 0.17 -5.73
C LEU A 62 8.31 1.44 -5.55
N VAL A 63 7.53 1.53 -4.48
CA VAL A 63 6.79 2.77 -4.16
C VAL A 63 7.76 3.92 -3.89
N TRP A 64 8.85 3.67 -3.16
CA TRP A 64 9.90 4.68 -2.98
C TRP A 64 10.57 5.06 -4.29
N ALA A 65 10.92 4.08 -5.14
CA ALA A 65 11.57 4.31 -6.43
C ALA A 65 10.71 5.22 -7.33
N MET A 66 9.39 5.00 -7.39
CA MET A 66 8.46 5.90 -8.10
C MET A 66 8.51 7.34 -7.57
N LEU A 67 8.52 7.54 -6.26
CA LEU A 67 8.56 8.87 -5.64
C LEU A 67 9.93 9.56 -5.83
N GLN A 68 11.00 8.77 -5.86
CA GLN A 68 12.35 9.22 -6.11
C GLN A 68 12.51 9.66 -7.57
N ASP A 69 11.99 8.88 -8.52
CA ASP A 69 12.05 9.16 -9.95
C ASP A 69 11.33 10.46 -10.32
N TYR A 70 10.14 10.70 -9.75
CA TYR A 70 9.45 11.99 -9.88
C TYR A 70 10.10 13.16 -9.14
N GLY A 71 11.15 12.93 -8.36
CA GLY A 71 11.79 13.95 -7.56
C GLY A 71 10.95 14.46 -6.38
N LEU A 72 9.80 13.84 -6.08
CA LEU A 72 8.86 14.27 -5.02
C LEU A 72 9.49 14.22 -3.63
N ILE A 73 10.38 13.24 -3.39
CA ILE A 73 11.11 13.14 -2.13
C ILE A 73 11.94 14.40 -1.90
N LYS A 74 12.64 14.88 -2.93
CA LYS A 74 13.48 16.08 -2.87
C LYS A 74 12.64 17.35 -2.82
N GLU A 75 11.61 17.44 -3.65
CA GLU A 75 10.72 18.61 -3.75
C GLU A 75 10.03 18.90 -2.42
N PHE A 76 9.43 17.87 -1.80
CA PHE A 76 8.69 18.01 -0.55
C PHE A 76 9.53 17.78 0.70
N GLN A 77 10.85 17.57 0.56
CA GLN A 77 11.77 17.30 1.66
C GLN A 77 11.29 16.17 2.56
N ILE A 78 10.85 15.06 1.95
CA ILE A 78 10.28 13.93 2.68
C ILE A 78 11.40 13.22 3.45
N ASP A 79 11.26 13.12 4.77
CA ASP A 79 12.13 12.27 5.59
C ASP A 79 11.92 10.80 5.25
N LEU A 80 13.02 10.09 4.95
CA LEU A 80 12.95 8.70 4.48
C LEU A 80 12.47 7.72 5.54
N ASN A 81 12.71 7.97 6.83
CA ASN A 81 12.18 7.13 7.91
C ASN A 81 10.67 7.32 8.01
N ILE A 82 10.19 8.56 7.91
CA ILE A 82 8.76 8.87 7.90
C ILE A 82 8.08 8.23 6.69
N LEU A 83 8.71 8.27 5.51
CA LEU A 83 8.19 7.62 4.31
C LEU A 83 8.08 6.10 4.49
N CYS A 84 9.10 5.45 5.04
CA CYS A 84 9.07 4.01 5.31
C CYS A 84 7.95 3.66 6.31
N GLU A 85 7.79 4.43 7.39
CA GLU A 85 6.69 4.25 8.34
C GLU A 85 5.32 4.41 7.65
N PHE A 86 5.17 5.44 6.83
CA PHE A 86 3.95 5.71 6.09
C PHE A 86 3.57 4.55 5.17
N ILE A 87 4.53 4.02 4.40
CA ILE A 87 4.33 2.86 3.52
C ILE A 87 3.91 1.62 4.33
N ASN A 88 4.57 1.34 5.46
CA ASN A 88 4.21 0.23 6.35
C ASN A 88 2.77 0.38 6.89
N ARG A 89 2.37 1.60 7.28
CA ARG A 89 1.02 1.87 7.80
C ARG A 89 -0.04 1.72 6.72
N ILE A 90 0.21 2.22 5.51
CA ILE A 90 -0.67 1.99 4.35
C ILE A 90 -0.88 0.49 4.14
N ARG A 91 0.21 -0.28 4.03
CA ARG A 91 0.14 -1.72 3.80
C ARG A 91 -0.70 -2.42 4.87
N THR A 92 -0.42 -2.13 6.13
CA THR A 92 -1.17 -2.67 7.27
C THR A 92 -2.66 -2.37 7.16
N LYS A 93 -3.02 -1.15 6.72
CA LYS A 93 -4.42 -0.75 6.56
C LYS A 93 -5.11 -1.49 5.42
N TYR A 94 -4.45 -1.71 4.28
CA TYR A 94 -4.99 -2.53 3.19
C TYR A 94 -5.25 -3.98 3.61
N CYS A 95 -4.45 -4.53 4.53
CA CYS A 95 -4.63 -5.90 5.04
C CYS A 95 -5.79 -6.04 6.06
N THR A 96 -6.29 -4.93 6.65
CA THR A 96 -7.26 -4.95 7.76
C THR A 96 -8.51 -5.78 7.47
N TYR A 97 -9.04 -5.68 6.24
CA TYR A 97 -10.29 -6.32 5.85
C TYR A 97 -10.09 -7.55 4.96
N ASN A 98 -8.83 -7.92 4.68
CA ASN A 98 -8.46 -9.02 3.79
C ASN A 98 -9.29 -9.07 2.50
N ASN A 99 -9.46 -7.92 1.84
CA ASN A 99 -10.31 -7.82 0.65
C ASN A 99 -9.63 -8.52 -0.54
N ALA A 100 -10.37 -9.40 -1.23
CA ALA A 100 -9.82 -10.16 -2.36
C ALA A 100 -9.37 -9.28 -3.54
N PHE A 101 -9.90 -8.06 -3.67
CA PHE A 101 -9.59 -7.14 -4.75
C PHE A 101 -8.95 -5.82 -4.26
N HIS A 102 -9.57 -5.12 -3.31
CA HIS A 102 -9.03 -3.87 -2.73
C HIS A 102 -7.94 -4.16 -1.69
N ASN A 103 -6.87 -4.80 -2.16
CA ASN A 103 -5.70 -5.16 -1.37
C ASN A 103 -4.50 -4.24 -1.71
N TYR A 104 -3.38 -4.49 -1.03
CA TYR A 104 -2.19 -3.68 -1.20
C TYR A 104 -1.62 -3.74 -2.62
N ASP A 105 -1.70 -4.89 -3.27
CA ASP A 105 -1.21 -5.11 -4.64
C ASP A 105 -2.00 -4.24 -5.63
N HIS A 106 -3.32 -4.22 -5.49
CA HIS A 106 -4.18 -3.33 -6.26
C HIS A 106 -3.83 -1.84 -6.04
N GLY A 107 -3.51 -1.46 -4.80
CA GLY A 107 -3.04 -0.12 -4.46
C GLY A 107 -1.72 0.26 -5.15
N ILE A 108 -0.81 -0.69 -5.36
CA ILE A 108 0.46 -0.45 -6.07
C ILE A 108 0.23 -0.41 -7.59
N THR A 109 -0.56 -1.33 -8.15
CA THR A 109 -0.90 -1.31 -9.58
C THR A 109 -1.55 0.01 -9.99
N GLY A 110 -2.48 0.53 -9.18
CA GLY A 110 -3.08 1.85 -9.42
C GLY A 110 -2.05 2.98 -9.45
N LYS A 111 -1.09 2.98 -8.51
CA LYS A 111 0.00 3.97 -8.48
C LYS A 111 0.93 3.86 -9.68
N ASN A 112 1.31 2.64 -10.09
CA ASN A 112 2.11 2.43 -11.29
C ASN A 112 1.36 2.88 -12.56
N SER A 113 0.04 2.67 -12.64
CA SER A 113 -0.73 3.15 -13.80
C SER A 113 -0.77 4.68 -13.90
N ILE A 114 -0.87 5.38 -12.75
CA ILE A 114 -0.75 6.85 -12.71
C ILE A 114 0.69 7.27 -13.07
N PHE A 115 1.68 6.51 -12.60
CA PHE A 115 3.08 6.75 -12.90
C PHE A 115 3.33 6.69 -14.43
N PHE A 116 2.91 5.61 -15.07
CA PHE A 116 3.05 5.45 -16.51
C PHE A 116 2.34 6.56 -17.32
N LEU A 117 1.16 7.00 -16.89
CA LEU A 117 0.36 8.00 -17.60
C LEU A 117 0.82 9.46 -17.42
N SER A 118 1.76 9.73 -16.49
CA SER A 118 2.26 11.09 -16.24
C SER A 118 3.53 11.42 -17.04
N TYR A 119 4.00 10.47 -17.85
CA TYR A 119 5.04 10.63 -18.88
C TYR A 119 4.38 10.75 -20.26
#